data_AF-A0A7Y0DSM6-F1
#
_entry.id   AF-A0A7Y0DSM6-F1
#
_cell.length_a   1.000
_cell.length_b   1.000
_cell.length_c   1.000
_cell.angle_alpha   90.00
_cell.angle_beta   90.00
_cell.angle_gamma   90.00
#
_symmetry.space_group_name_H-M   'P 1'
#
loop_
_entity.id
_entity.type
_entity.pdbx_description
1 polymer ?
#
loop_
_entity_poly.entity_id
_entity_poly.type
_entity_poly.pdbx_seq_one_letter_code
_entity_poly.pdbx_strand_id
1 'polypeptide(L)'
;MFNKLTVILLLSFCFFSQAVMANLLISPTRISFDERQRTAKVTVINTSDEYKTYRVHWSEKQSTSTGGYVTLLEPTATSLSPMTRLSPKQMRLAPGEKQTVKIAIRKPKQLANGEYRSHLLFQALPNENPNSTSSIKINMIMSYSIPVILREHAEVPKVFIEQAQVIKNQGNQRLQFKLKLNRETHFSSYGKLTAFYQQNANAKLEAIAEIGNLSIYSDVKNAEVMLSLFSDKTLDKPGTVIFKYIGADEYQDINFAEYALAISPKMLQL
;
A
#
# COMPACT_ATOMS: atom_id res chain seq x y z
N MET A 1 -31.18 -27.18 -27.70
CA MET A 1 -31.64 -25.88 -28.22
C MET A 1 -31.69 -24.90 -27.07
N PHE A 2 -30.67 -24.04 -26.90
CA PHE A 2 -30.75 -22.96 -25.91
C PHE A 2 -31.89 -22.01 -26.32
N ASN A 3 -32.81 -21.75 -25.39
CA ASN A 3 -33.95 -20.88 -25.67
C ASN A 3 -33.40 -19.47 -25.95
N LYS A 4 -33.88 -18.80 -27.00
CA LYS A 4 -33.37 -17.47 -27.41
C LYS A 4 -33.41 -16.47 -26.24
N LEU A 5 -34.37 -16.64 -25.32
CA LEU A 5 -34.50 -15.86 -24.10
C LEU A 5 -33.32 -16.04 -23.13
N THR A 6 -32.77 -17.26 -23.02
CA THR A 6 -31.63 -17.57 -22.15
C THR A 6 -30.33 -16.95 -22.68
N VAL A 7 -30.17 -16.90 -24.00
CA VAL A 7 -29.01 -16.24 -24.66
C VAL A 7 -29.08 -14.72 -24.51
N ILE A 8 -30.28 -14.13 -24.61
CA ILE A 8 -30.49 -12.68 -24.40
C ILE A 8 -30.23 -12.29 -22.94
N LEU A 9 -30.68 -13.11 -21.98
CA LEU A 9 -30.45 -12.86 -20.55
C LEU A 9 -28.97 -12.96 -20.18
N LEU A 10 -28.22 -13.90 -20.78
CA LEU A 10 -26.76 -14.01 -20.61
C LEU A 10 -26.02 -12.82 -21.24
N LEU A 11 -26.43 -12.34 -22.42
CA LEU A 11 -25.82 -11.16 -23.05
C LEU A 11 -26.06 -9.88 -22.25
N SER A 12 -27.24 -9.74 -21.63
CA SER A 12 -27.57 -8.55 -20.84
C SER A 12 -26.77 -8.45 -19.54
N PHE A 13 -26.25 -9.56 -19.00
CA PHE A 13 -25.45 -9.56 -17.78
C PHE A 13 -23.99 -9.12 -18.03
N CYS A 14 -23.48 -9.28 -19.26
CA CYS A 14 -22.14 -8.83 -19.64
C CYS A 14 -22.00 -7.29 -19.76
N PHE A 15 -23.10 -6.54 -19.83
CA PHE A 15 -23.07 -5.07 -19.94
C PHE A 15 -23.06 -4.34 -18.60
N PHE A 16 -23.23 -5.03 -17.47
CA PHE A 16 -23.06 -4.44 -16.13
C PHE A 16 -21.59 -4.51 -15.67
N SER A 17 -20.67 -4.07 -16.51
CA SER A 17 -19.33 -3.73 -16.04
C SER A 17 -19.41 -2.39 -15.33
N GLN A 18 -19.43 -2.39 -14.00
CA GLN A 18 -19.23 -1.14 -13.27
C GLN A 18 -17.81 -0.65 -13.55
N ALA A 19 -17.71 0.40 -14.38
CA ALA A 19 -16.46 1.12 -14.53
C ALA A 19 -16.09 1.70 -13.15
N VAL A 20 -15.02 1.20 -12.56
CA VAL A 20 -14.42 1.82 -11.39
C VAL A 20 -13.86 3.16 -11.85
N MET A 21 -14.57 4.24 -11.51
CA MET A 21 -14.14 5.59 -11.84
C MET A 21 -13.10 6.03 -10.81
N ALA A 22 -11.82 5.83 -11.13
CA ALA A 22 -10.76 6.54 -10.44
C ALA A 22 -10.76 7.99 -10.96
N ASN A 23 -10.89 8.98 -10.09
CA ASN A 23 -10.91 10.40 -10.51
C ASN A 23 -9.50 11.00 -10.62
N LEU A 24 -8.48 10.26 -10.18
CA LEU A 24 -7.09 10.71 -10.21
C LEU A 24 -6.14 9.51 -10.31
N LEU A 25 -5.17 9.61 -11.21
CA LEU A 25 -4.02 8.72 -11.28
C LEU A 25 -2.79 9.45 -10.76
N ILE A 26 -2.06 8.81 -9.83
CA ILE A 26 -0.79 9.32 -9.28
C ILE A 26 0.31 8.31 -9.54
N SER A 27 1.44 8.75 -10.08
CA SER A 27 2.61 7.90 -10.31
C SER A 27 3.93 8.64 -10.06
N PRO A 28 4.87 8.07 -9.28
CA PRO A 28 4.77 6.81 -8.56
C PRO A 28 3.89 6.94 -7.28
N THR A 29 3.49 5.81 -6.70
CA THR A 29 2.72 5.74 -5.45
C THR A 29 3.58 5.71 -4.19
N ARG A 30 4.91 5.67 -4.36
CA ARG A 30 5.94 5.74 -3.32
C ARG A 30 7.18 6.38 -3.91
N ILE A 31 7.90 7.15 -3.11
CA ILE A 31 9.19 7.72 -3.51
C ILE A 31 10.21 7.36 -2.46
N SER A 32 11.29 6.70 -2.89
CA SER A 32 12.52 6.55 -2.12
C SER A 32 13.59 7.38 -2.82
N PHE A 33 14.22 8.30 -2.10
CA PHE A 33 15.39 9.02 -2.57
C PHE A 33 16.66 8.24 -2.21
N ASP A 34 17.45 7.94 -3.23
CA ASP A 34 18.82 7.47 -3.04
C ASP A 34 19.73 8.61 -2.56
N GLU A 35 20.88 8.27 -1.96
CA GLU A 35 21.79 9.26 -1.34
C GLU A 35 22.22 10.41 -2.26
N ARG A 36 22.30 10.16 -3.57
CA ARG A 36 22.71 11.14 -4.59
C ARG A 36 21.52 11.89 -5.19
N GLN A 37 20.32 11.33 -5.11
CA GLN A 37 19.14 11.95 -5.70
C GLN A 37 18.72 13.16 -4.84
N ARG A 38 18.45 14.28 -5.50
CA ARG A 38 17.98 15.52 -4.84
C ARG A 38 16.61 15.96 -5.32
N THR A 39 16.10 15.37 -6.39
CA THR A 39 14.80 15.70 -6.96
C THR A 39 14.01 14.46 -7.32
N ALA A 40 12.72 14.47 -7.07
CA ALA A 40 11.77 13.48 -7.57
C ALA A 40 10.60 14.18 -8.27
N LYS A 41 9.90 13.42 -9.12
CA LYS A 41 8.74 13.88 -9.86
C LYS A 41 7.58 12.94 -9.59
N VAL A 42 6.41 13.51 -9.33
CA VAL A 42 5.15 12.79 -9.23
C VAL A 42 4.25 13.31 -10.33
N THR A 43 3.81 12.41 -11.20
CA THR A 43 2.83 12.70 -12.23
C THR A 43 1.44 12.50 -11.65
N VAL A 44 0.57 13.46 -11.88
CA VAL A 44 -0.85 13.44 -11.53
C VAL A 44 -1.65 13.59 -12.82
N ILE A 45 -2.62 12.71 -13.05
CA ILE A 45 -3.50 12.76 -14.22
C ILE A 45 -4.94 12.75 -13.73
N ASN A 46 -5.72 13.74 -14.16
CA ASN A 46 -7.15 13.74 -13.91
C ASN A 46 -7.83 12.75 -14.86
N THR A 47 -8.30 11.63 -14.31
CA THR A 47 -8.99 10.58 -15.07
C THR A 47 -10.52 10.71 -15.01
N SER A 48 -11.04 11.78 -14.41
CA SER A 48 -12.46 12.14 -14.45
C SER A 48 -12.81 12.95 -15.71
N ASP A 49 -14.11 13.16 -15.92
CA ASP A 49 -14.71 13.93 -17.01
C ASP A 49 -14.99 15.41 -16.66
N GLU A 50 -14.62 15.82 -15.45
CA GLU A 50 -14.78 17.19 -14.95
C GLU A 50 -13.44 17.80 -14.50
N TYR A 51 -13.39 19.13 -14.39
CA TYR A 51 -12.22 19.80 -13.81
C TYR A 51 -12.04 19.40 -12.36
N LYS A 52 -10.79 19.14 -11.94
CA LYS A 52 -10.46 18.88 -10.53
C LYS A 52 -9.36 19.80 -10.05
N THR A 53 -9.51 20.33 -8.84
CA THR A 53 -8.48 21.14 -8.20
C THR A 53 -7.88 20.40 -7.01
N TYR A 54 -6.55 20.32 -6.96
CA TYR A 54 -5.81 19.67 -5.90
C TYR A 54 -4.85 20.62 -5.23
N ARG A 55 -4.83 20.62 -3.89
CA ARG A 55 -3.78 21.22 -3.08
C ARG A 55 -2.78 20.14 -2.68
N VAL A 56 -1.50 20.42 -2.86
CA VAL A 56 -0.39 19.52 -2.56
C VAL A 56 0.38 20.06 -1.37
N HIS A 57 0.47 19.26 -0.31
CA HIS A 57 1.18 19.62 0.90
C HIS A 57 1.71 18.38 1.63
N TRP A 58 2.54 18.61 2.64
CA TRP A 58 3.06 17.54 3.49
C TRP A 58 2.07 17.18 4.59
N SER A 59 1.97 15.90 4.89
CA SER A 59 1.24 15.34 6.01
C SER A 59 2.18 14.42 6.79
N GLU A 60 2.37 14.74 8.07
CA GLU A 60 3.17 13.92 8.95
C GLU A 60 2.34 12.78 9.50
N LYS A 61 2.85 11.56 9.36
CA LYS A 61 2.14 10.36 9.78
C LYS A 61 3.09 9.36 10.40
N GLN A 62 2.65 8.78 11.51
CA GLN A 62 3.32 7.69 12.18
C GLN A 62 2.61 6.38 11.87
N SER A 63 3.38 5.34 11.53
CA SER A 63 2.84 4.00 11.29
C SER A 63 2.39 3.35 12.59
N THR A 64 1.40 2.49 12.52
CA THR A 64 0.98 1.63 13.63
C THR A 64 1.47 0.20 13.41
N SER A 65 1.61 -0.57 14.49
CA SER A 65 2.03 -1.98 14.38
C SER A 65 0.99 -2.85 13.68
N THR A 66 -0.30 -2.51 13.74
CA THR A 66 -1.38 -3.26 13.09
C THR A 66 -1.68 -2.79 11.66
N GLY A 67 -0.84 -1.91 11.11
CA GLY A 67 -1.06 -1.25 9.82
C GLY A 67 -1.97 -0.02 9.91
N GLY A 68 -1.81 0.88 8.95
CA GLY A 68 -2.42 2.21 8.98
C GLY A 68 -1.51 3.27 9.59
N TYR A 69 -2.09 4.43 9.88
CA TYR A 69 -1.36 5.62 10.28
C TYR A 69 -2.11 6.46 11.31
N VAL A 70 -1.35 7.12 12.19
CA VAL A 70 -1.79 8.25 13.00
C VAL A 70 -1.23 9.52 12.37
N THR A 71 -2.07 10.54 12.17
CA THR A 71 -1.60 11.85 11.68
C THR A 71 -1.00 12.64 12.83
N LEU A 72 0.19 13.19 12.62
CA LEU A 72 0.88 14.04 13.57
C LEU A 72 0.59 15.51 13.24
N LEU A 73 0.46 16.34 14.28
CA LEU A 73 0.20 17.78 14.10
C LEU A 73 1.44 18.54 13.62
N GLU A 74 2.61 18.11 14.08
CA GLU A 74 3.88 18.78 13.82
C GLU A 74 4.96 17.81 13.32
N PRO A 75 5.95 18.29 12.53
CA PRO A 75 7.12 17.50 12.15
C PRO A 75 7.94 17.01 13.34
N THR A 76 8.42 15.78 13.23
CA THR A 76 9.37 15.15 14.16
C THR A 76 10.80 15.25 13.65
N ALA A 77 11.77 14.82 14.47
CA ALA A 77 13.17 14.75 14.08
C ALA A 77 13.44 13.85 12.84
N THR A 78 12.55 12.89 12.55
CA THR A 78 12.62 12.00 11.39
C THR A 78 11.66 12.40 10.27
N SER A 79 11.06 13.60 10.34
CA SER A 79 10.21 14.11 9.26
C SER A 79 11.04 14.65 8.11
N LEU A 80 10.62 14.32 6.88
CA LEU A 80 11.28 14.76 5.66
C LEU A 80 10.83 16.18 5.24
N SER A 81 9.60 16.58 5.56
CA SER A 81 9.01 17.82 5.07
C SER A 81 9.85 19.09 5.31
N PRO A 82 10.54 19.31 6.45
CA PRO A 82 11.25 20.57 6.70
C PRO A 82 12.43 20.80 5.75
N MET A 83 13.03 19.72 5.24
CA MET A 83 14.19 19.76 4.35
C MET A 83 13.79 19.66 2.87
N THR A 84 12.53 19.90 2.51
CA THR A 84 12.06 19.80 1.13
C THR A 84 11.42 21.08 0.59
N ARG A 85 11.30 21.13 -0.73
CA ARG A 85 10.52 22.11 -1.49
C ARG A 85 9.62 21.38 -2.47
N LEU A 86 8.38 21.84 -2.58
CA LEU A 86 7.37 21.24 -3.46
C LEU A 86 6.83 22.29 -4.42
N SER A 87 6.65 21.92 -5.69
CA SER A 87 6.07 22.80 -6.71
C SER A 87 5.38 22.00 -7.82
N PRO A 88 4.16 22.38 -8.25
CA PRO A 88 3.32 23.42 -7.67
C PRO A 88 2.65 22.97 -6.36
N LYS A 89 2.19 23.92 -5.53
CA LYS A 89 1.42 23.63 -4.32
C LYS A 89 -0.08 23.47 -4.56
N GLN A 90 -0.56 23.90 -5.72
CA GLN A 90 -1.95 23.76 -6.14
C GLN A 90 -1.98 23.61 -7.66
N MET A 91 -2.88 22.78 -8.15
CA MET A 91 -3.10 22.60 -9.58
C MET A 91 -4.59 22.41 -9.85
N ARG A 92 -5.07 23.00 -10.94
CA ARG A 92 -6.38 22.71 -11.51
C ARG A 92 -6.14 21.93 -12.79
N LEU A 93 -6.80 20.80 -12.94
CA LEU A 93 -6.60 19.84 -14.02
C LEU A 93 -7.91 19.68 -14.79
N ALA A 94 -7.89 19.90 -16.10
CA ALA A 94 -8.95 19.52 -17.02
C ALA A 94 -9.08 17.99 -17.12
N PRO A 95 -10.17 17.46 -17.69
CA PRO A 95 -10.30 16.03 -17.99
C PRO A 95 -9.11 15.54 -18.85
N GLY A 96 -8.46 14.46 -18.41
CA GLY A 96 -7.28 13.90 -19.06
C GLY A 96 -5.99 14.71 -18.88
N GLU A 97 -6.04 15.89 -18.24
CA GLU A 97 -4.86 16.73 -18.07
C GLU A 97 -3.86 16.09 -17.12
N LYS A 98 -2.59 16.15 -17.52
CA LYS A 98 -1.44 15.67 -16.77
C LYS A 98 -0.65 16.84 -16.21
N GLN A 99 -0.32 16.77 -14.92
CA GLN A 99 0.58 17.71 -14.26
C GLN A 99 1.69 16.99 -13.50
N THR A 100 2.86 17.62 -13.40
CA THR A 100 3.99 17.09 -12.63
C THR A 100 4.26 17.93 -11.39
N VAL A 101 4.25 17.29 -10.22
CA VAL A 101 4.76 17.84 -8.97
C VAL A 101 6.23 17.49 -8.83
N LYS A 102 7.07 18.50 -8.67
CA LYS A 102 8.50 18.35 -8.37
C LYS A 102 8.72 18.46 -6.87
N ILE A 103 9.47 17.52 -6.34
CA ILE A 103 9.93 17.49 -4.95
C ILE A 103 11.44 17.67 -5.00
N ALA A 104 11.97 18.67 -4.29
CA ALA A 104 13.40 18.92 -4.19
C ALA A 104 13.85 18.85 -2.73
N ILE A 105 14.90 18.09 -2.45
CA ILE A 105 15.52 17.96 -1.13
C ILE A 105 16.64 18.99 -0.99
N ARG A 106 16.60 19.75 0.10
CA ARG A 106 17.65 20.64 0.57
C ARG A 106 18.18 20.12 1.91
N LYS A 107 19.11 19.15 1.84
CA LYS A 107 19.71 18.53 3.03
C LYS A 107 20.48 19.58 3.86
N PRO A 108 20.36 19.57 5.20
CA PRO A 108 21.25 20.34 6.07
C PRO A 108 22.70 19.78 5.99
N LYS A 109 23.71 20.59 6.31
CA LYS A 109 25.14 20.25 6.12
C LYS A 109 25.65 19.08 6.99
N GLN A 110 24.87 18.59 7.93
CA GLN A 110 25.22 17.49 8.85
C GLN A 110 23.96 16.69 9.18
N LEU A 111 23.28 16.19 8.15
CA LEU A 111 22.10 15.35 8.35
C LEU A 111 22.55 14.07 9.07
N ALA A 112 21.87 13.71 10.16
CA ALA A 112 22.19 12.50 10.89
C ALA A 112 21.92 11.26 10.04
N ASN A 113 22.64 10.17 10.31
CA ASN A 113 22.33 8.87 9.72
C ASN A 113 20.91 8.47 10.11
N GLY A 114 20.12 8.06 9.13
CA GLY A 114 18.79 7.52 9.38
C GLY A 114 17.85 7.61 8.19
N GLU A 115 16.61 7.21 8.46
CA GLU A 115 15.50 7.30 7.52
C GLU A 115 14.56 8.44 7.91
N TYR A 116 14.34 9.34 6.95
CA TYR A 116 13.43 10.48 7.08
C TYR A 116 12.22 10.26 6.19
N ARG A 117 11.02 10.45 6.73
CA ARG A 117 9.77 10.17 6.01
C ARG A 117 8.68 11.18 6.32
N SER A 118 8.00 11.61 5.28
CA SER A 118 6.75 12.37 5.34
C SER A 118 5.83 11.89 4.22
N HIS A 119 4.57 12.31 4.20
CA HIS A 119 3.63 11.92 3.14
C HIS A 119 3.23 13.12 2.32
N LEU A 120 3.30 12.98 0.99
CA LEU A 120 2.78 13.98 0.09
C LEU A 120 1.27 13.76 -0.08
N LEU A 121 0.48 14.73 0.37
CA LEU A 121 -0.98 14.70 0.33
C LEU A 121 -1.50 15.55 -0.83
N PHE A 122 -2.24 14.90 -1.73
CA PHE A 122 -3.02 15.50 -2.80
C PHE A 122 -4.47 15.64 -2.31
N GLN A 123 -4.78 16.79 -1.72
CA GLN A 123 -6.10 17.09 -1.18
C GLN A 123 -6.98 17.67 -2.29
N ALA A 124 -8.07 16.98 -2.63
CA ALA A 124 -9.06 17.52 -3.54
C ALA A 124 -9.79 18.71 -2.88
N LEU A 125 -10.00 19.77 -3.67
CA LEU A 125 -10.85 20.89 -3.29
C LEU A 125 -12.23 20.70 -3.93
N PRO A 126 -13.33 21.05 -3.24
CA PRO A 126 -14.65 21.01 -3.83
C PRO A 126 -14.72 21.90 -5.07
N ASN A 127 -15.44 21.43 -6.10
CA ASN A 127 -15.82 22.29 -7.22
C ASN A 127 -16.98 23.20 -6.76
N GLU A 128 -16.91 24.49 -7.07
CA GLU A 128 -18.00 25.40 -6.75
C GLU A 128 -19.20 25.10 -7.66
N ASN A 129 -20.35 24.78 -7.05
CA ASN A 129 -21.61 24.58 -7.75
C ASN A 129 -22.52 25.79 -7.49
N PRO A 130 -22.67 26.73 -8.45
CA PRO A 130 -23.45 27.95 -8.23
C PRO A 130 -24.97 27.73 -8.14
N ASN A 131 -25.48 26.54 -8.51
CA ASN A 131 -26.91 26.22 -8.53
C ASN A 131 -27.26 25.15 -7.49
N SER A 132 -27.28 25.49 -6.21
CA SER A 132 -27.76 24.59 -5.15
C SER A 132 -29.28 24.70 -4.98
N THR A 133 -30.05 23.85 -5.65
CA THR A 133 -31.46 23.60 -5.30
C THR A 133 -31.55 22.84 -3.98
N SER A 134 -32.51 23.19 -3.11
CA SER A 134 -32.77 22.54 -1.81
C SER A 134 -33.05 21.03 -1.94
N SER A 135 -31.97 20.26 -1.95
CA SER A 135 -31.97 18.80 -2.03
C SER A 135 -30.72 18.30 -1.29
N ILE A 136 -30.84 17.21 -0.54
CA ILE A 136 -29.69 16.61 0.16
C ILE A 136 -28.82 15.91 -0.88
N LYS A 137 -27.61 16.42 -1.11
CA LYS A 137 -26.58 15.81 -1.97
C LYS A 137 -25.36 15.46 -1.14
N ILE A 138 -24.93 14.20 -1.22
CA ILE A 138 -23.68 13.74 -0.60
C ILE A 138 -22.57 13.87 -1.64
N ASN A 139 -21.61 14.76 -1.40
CA ASN A 139 -20.45 14.95 -2.25
C ASN A 139 -19.22 14.32 -1.58
N MET A 140 -18.70 13.23 -2.16
CA MET A 140 -17.47 12.60 -1.67
C MET A 140 -16.24 13.30 -2.28
N ILE A 141 -15.31 13.72 -1.42
CA ILE A 141 -14.06 14.38 -1.83
C ILE A 141 -12.89 13.44 -1.48
N MET A 142 -12.27 12.88 -2.51
CA MET A 142 -11.19 11.91 -2.36
C MET A 142 -9.82 12.60 -2.33
N SER A 143 -9.02 12.33 -1.30
CA SER A 143 -7.64 12.80 -1.18
C SER A 143 -6.67 11.62 -1.19
N TYR A 144 -5.47 11.80 -1.75
CA TYR A 144 -4.49 10.74 -1.92
C TYR A 144 -3.18 11.09 -1.20
N SER A 145 -2.54 10.11 -0.59
CA SER A 145 -1.32 10.31 0.19
C SER A 145 -0.28 9.27 -0.19
N ILE A 146 0.92 9.72 -0.57
CA ILE A 146 2.04 8.82 -0.91
C ILE A 146 3.21 9.04 0.05
N PRO A 147 3.88 7.98 0.53
CA PRO A 147 5.08 8.12 1.34
C PRO A 147 6.25 8.61 0.49
N VAL A 148 7.01 9.56 1.05
CA VAL A 148 8.26 10.07 0.49
C VAL A 148 9.34 9.86 1.53
N ILE A 149 10.38 9.13 1.15
CA ILE A 149 11.42 8.63 2.05
C ILE A 149 12.78 9.11 1.55
N LEU A 150 13.61 9.60 2.46
CA LEU A 150 15.02 9.84 2.25
C LEU A 150 15.80 8.95 3.21
N ARG A 151 16.80 8.24 2.69
CA ARG A 151 17.76 7.50 3.52
C ARG A 151 19.13 8.15 3.41
N GLU A 152 19.72 8.41 4.56
CA GLU A 152 21.11 8.85 4.69
C GLU A 152 21.90 7.67 5.28
N HIS A 153 22.95 7.20 4.58
CA HIS A 153 23.76 6.05 4.99
C HIS A 153 22.95 4.78 5.22
N ALA A 154 22.15 4.44 4.20
CA ALA A 154 21.22 3.32 4.24
C ALA A 154 21.91 1.97 4.46
N GLU A 155 21.30 1.14 5.31
CA GLU A 155 21.64 -0.27 5.49
C GLU A 155 20.47 -1.16 5.08
N VAL A 156 20.76 -2.39 4.66
CA VAL A 156 19.72 -3.38 4.37
C VAL A 156 19.02 -3.75 5.68
N PRO A 157 17.68 -3.61 5.76
CA PRO A 157 16.98 -3.86 7.01
C PRO A 157 16.92 -5.34 7.33
N LYS A 158 17.09 -5.67 8.62
CA LYS A 158 16.94 -7.03 9.13
C LYS A 158 15.53 -7.20 9.67
N VAL A 159 14.80 -8.15 9.10
CA VAL A 159 13.43 -8.48 9.46
C VAL A 159 13.34 -9.97 9.73
N PHE A 160 12.50 -10.39 10.67
CA PHE A 160 12.17 -11.79 10.86
C PHE A 160 10.70 -11.95 11.21
N ILE A 161 10.15 -13.12 10.90
CA ILE A 161 8.80 -13.50 11.28
C ILE A 161 8.92 -14.19 12.66
N GLU A 162 8.43 -13.54 13.70
CA GLU A 162 8.45 -14.09 15.06
C GLU A 162 7.38 -15.18 15.23
N GLN A 163 6.22 -14.96 14.64
CA GLN A 163 5.07 -15.85 14.80
C GLN A 163 4.18 -15.83 13.56
N ALA A 164 3.62 -16.99 13.23
CA ALA A 164 2.53 -17.13 12.28
C ALA A 164 1.42 -18.00 12.88
N GLN A 165 0.17 -17.60 12.68
CA GLN A 165 -1.02 -18.30 13.18
C GLN A 165 -2.07 -18.40 12.09
N VAL A 166 -2.79 -19.53 12.06
CA VAL A 166 -4.04 -19.65 11.30
C VAL A 166 -5.16 -19.08 12.16
N ILE A 167 -5.97 -18.18 11.59
CA ILE A 167 -7.16 -17.65 12.24
C ILE A 167 -8.34 -17.61 11.26
N LYS A 168 -9.55 -17.43 11.78
CA LYS A 168 -10.72 -17.11 10.94
C LYS A 168 -10.87 -15.61 10.73
N ASN A 169 -11.25 -15.23 9.52
CA ASN A 169 -11.73 -13.90 9.23
C ASN A 169 -13.16 -13.74 9.78
N GLN A 170 -13.38 -12.73 10.61
CA GLN A 170 -14.68 -12.54 11.28
C GLN A 170 -15.82 -12.24 10.29
N GLY A 171 -15.53 -11.61 9.15
CA GLY A 171 -16.55 -11.19 8.18
C GLY A 171 -17.04 -12.31 7.26
N ASN A 172 -16.15 -13.22 6.84
CA ASN A 172 -16.48 -14.27 5.86
C ASN A 172 -16.16 -15.70 6.34
N GLN A 173 -15.69 -15.86 7.57
CA GLN A 173 -15.33 -17.13 8.21
C GLN A 173 -14.25 -17.94 7.49
N ARG A 174 -13.59 -17.39 6.46
CA ARG A 174 -12.48 -18.05 5.76
C ARG A 174 -11.23 -18.02 6.63
N LEU A 175 -10.42 -19.07 6.52
CA LEU A 175 -9.09 -19.10 7.12
C LEU A 175 -8.20 -18.02 6.50
N GLN A 176 -7.36 -17.43 7.33
CA GLN A 176 -6.33 -16.44 6.96
C GLN A 176 -5.14 -16.61 7.91
N PHE A 177 -4.00 -16.01 7.55
CA PHE A 177 -2.83 -16.03 8.42
C PHE A 177 -2.64 -14.69 9.12
N LYS A 178 -2.38 -14.75 10.42
CA LYS A 178 -1.89 -13.62 11.21
C LYS A 178 -0.41 -13.83 11.47
N LEU A 179 0.42 -12.91 11.02
CA LEU A 179 1.87 -12.93 11.21
C LEU A 179 2.32 -11.76 12.07
N LYS A 180 3.31 -11.99 12.93
CA LYS A 180 4.03 -10.94 13.67
C LYS A 180 5.46 -10.88 13.13
N LEU A 181 5.81 -9.76 12.51
CA LEU A 181 7.14 -9.49 11.98
C LEU A 181 7.84 -8.48 12.89
N ASN A 182 9.15 -8.65 13.09
CA ASN A 182 10.00 -7.70 13.79
C ASN A 182 11.09 -7.17 12.88
N ARG A 183 11.47 -5.92 13.10
CA ARG A 183 12.60 -5.24 12.46
C ARG A 183 13.61 -4.83 13.54
N GLU A 184 14.89 -5.14 13.31
CA GLU A 184 15.97 -4.84 14.27
C GLU A 184 16.77 -3.57 13.93
N THR A 185 16.71 -3.11 12.68
CA THR A 185 17.60 -2.07 12.11
C THR A 185 16.93 -0.73 11.93
N HIS A 186 17.67 0.38 11.90
CA HIS A 186 17.35 1.76 11.43
C HIS A 186 16.30 1.96 10.32
N PHE A 187 16.31 1.09 9.31
CA PHE A 187 15.72 1.39 8.01
C PHE A 187 14.45 0.60 7.72
N SER A 188 13.55 1.17 6.93
CA SER A 188 12.33 0.48 6.52
C SER A 188 12.62 -0.66 5.56
N SER A 189 11.94 -1.79 5.76
CA SER A 189 11.83 -2.83 4.72
C SER A 189 10.69 -2.50 3.76
N TYR A 190 10.81 -2.94 2.52
CA TYR A 190 9.77 -2.83 1.51
C TYR A 190 9.77 -4.04 0.59
N GLY A 191 8.62 -4.68 0.40
CA GLY A 191 8.56 -5.89 -0.40
C GLY A 191 7.20 -6.56 -0.46
N LYS A 192 7.24 -7.87 -0.66
CA LYS A 192 6.10 -8.75 -0.87
C LYS A 192 6.19 -9.94 0.06
N LEU A 193 5.12 -10.17 0.82
CA LEU A 193 5.00 -11.32 1.71
C LEU A 193 4.02 -12.32 1.08
N THR A 194 4.52 -13.50 0.73
CA THR A 194 3.74 -14.57 0.08
C THR A 194 3.72 -15.80 0.97
N ALA A 195 2.55 -16.44 1.09
CA ALA A 195 2.38 -17.73 1.73
C ALA A 195 2.29 -18.83 0.67
N PHE A 196 3.23 -19.78 0.71
CA PHE A 196 3.27 -20.94 -0.17
C PHE A 196 2.83 -22.19 0.61
N TYR A 197 1.82 -22.89 0.12
CA TYR A 197 1.39 -24.15 0.68
C TYR A 197 2.07 -25.33 -0.01
N GLN A 198 2.42 -26.33 0.79
CA GLN A 198 2.96 -27.59 0.35
C GLN A 198 2.30 -28.72 1.15
N GLN A 199 1.59 -29.62 0.47
CA GLN A 199 0.87 -30.71 1.15
C GLN A 199 1.82 -31.76 1.77
N ASN A 200 2.92 -32.07 1.10
CA ASN A 200 3.98 -32.97 1.56
C ASN A 200 5.32 -32.59 0.90
N ALA A 201 6.45 -33.10 1.39
CA ALA A 201 7.78 -32.70 0.94
C ALA A 201 8.04 -32.79 -0.58
N ASN A 202 7.28 -33.63 -1.31
CA ASN A 202 7.41 -33.82 -2.76
C ASN A 202 6.39 -33.00 -3.57
N ALA A 203 5.40 -32.39 -2.92
CA ALA A 203 4.40 -31.56 -3.57
C ALA A 203 5.01 -30.23 -4.02
N LYS A 204 4.52 -29.68 -5.13
CA LYS A 204 4.91 -28.35 -5.62
C LYS A 204 4.44 -27.26 -4.64
N LEU A 205 5.26 -26.24 -4.42
CA LEU A 205 4.86 -25.04 -3.70
C LEU A 205 3.81 -24.27 -4.49
N GLU A 206 2.64 -24.06 -3.88
CA GLU A 206 1.54 -23.29 -4.44
C GLU A 206 1.34 -22.00 -3.65
N ALA A 207 1.36 -20.83 -4.31
CA ALA A 207 1.04 -19.57 -3.65
C ALA A 207 -0.45 -19.54 -3.31
N ILE A 208 -0.78 -19.37 -2.03
CA ILE A 208 -2.17 -19.39 -1.54
C ILE A 208 -2.62 -18.07 -0.90
N ALA A 209 -1.68 -17.19 -0.55
CA ALA A 209 -1.97 -15.84 -0.07
C ALA A 209 -0.78 -14.91 -0.35
N GLU A 210 -1.05 -13.63 -0.55
CA GLU A 210 0.00 -12.63 -0.79
C GLU A 210 -0.44 -11.24 -0.36
N ILE A 211 0.51 -10.46 0.14
CA ILE A 211 0.40 -9.00 0.25
C ILE A 211 1.64 -8.37 -0.41
N GLY A 212 1.39 -7.56 -1.44
CA GLY A 212 2.42 -6.73 -2.08
C GLY A 212 2.57 -5.37 -1.40
N ASN A 213 3.66 -4.67 -1.73
CA ASN A 213 3.98 -3.32 -1.23
C ASN A 213 3.96 -3.20 0.31
N LEU A 214 4.27 -4.30 1.00
CA LEU A 214 4.36 -4.33 2.45
C LEU A 214 5.58 -3.53 2.89
N SER A 215 5.38 -2.61 3.83
CA SER A 215 6.45 -1.84 4.45
C SER A 215 6.44 -2.03 5.96
N ILE A 216 7.60 -2.23 6.56
CA ILE A 216 7.79 -2.08 8.02
C ILE A 216 8.69 -0.88 8.22
N TYR A 217 8.09 0.26 8.55
CA TYR A 217 8.76 1.55 8.61
C TYR A 217 9.67 1.71 9.84
N SER A 218 10.60 2.66 9.76
CA SER A 218 11.59 2.93 10.83
C SER A 218 10.98 3.34 12.18
N ASP A 219 9.73 3.81 12.17
CA ASP A 219 8.97 4.25 13.36
C ASP A 219 8.23 3.12 14.09
N VAL A 220 8.21 1.89 13.54
CA VAL A 220 7.60 0.71 14.19
C VAL A 220 8.59 -0.45 14.25
N LYS A 221 8.77 -1.04 15.44
CA LYS A 221 9.67 -2.19 15.63
C LYS A 221 9.03 -3.51 15.19
N ASN A 222 7.71 -3.60 15.30
CA ASN A 222 6.94 -4.79 14.97
C ASN A 222 5.73 -4.44 14.11
N ALA A 223 5.33 -5.39 13.27
CA ALA A 223 4.15 -5.30 12.43
C ALA A 223 3.33 -6.59 12.52
N GLU A 224 2.02 -6.45 12.73
CA GLU A 224 1.04 -7.52 12.57
C GLU A 224 0.49 -7.47 11.14
N VAL A 225 0.63 -8.58 10.41
CA VAL A 225 0.22 -8.67 9.00
C VAL A 225 -0.81 -9.76 8.84
N MET A 226 -1.91 -9.40 8.17
CA MET A 226 -3.01 -10.29 7.84
C MET A 226 -2.91 -10.72 6.37
N LEU A 227 -2.75 -12.02 6.13
CA LEU A 227 -2.75 -12.61 4.79
C LEU A 227 -4.05 -13.38 4.57
N SER A 228 -4.94 -12.82 3.77
CA SER A 228 -6.13 -13.53 3.30
C SER A 228 -5.76 -14.51 2.19
N LEU A 229 -6.34 -15.71 2.24
CA LEU A 229 -6.22 -16.66 1.13
C LEU A 229 -6.79 -16.03 -0.15
N PHE A 230 -6.18 -16.34 -1.29
CA PHE A 230 -6.74 -16.00 -2.59
C PHE A 230 -8.17 -16.57 -2.71
N SER A 231 -9.01 -15.88 -3.47
CA SER A 231 -10.44 -16.19 -3.54
C SER A 231 -10.74 -17.61 -4.02
N ASP A 232 -9.91 -18.13 -4.92
CA ASP A 232 -9.98 -19.47 -5.51
C ASP A 232 -9.27 -20.54 -4.67
N LYS A 233 -8.63 -20.17 -3.56
CA LYS A 233 -7.88 -21.09 -2.69
C LYS A 233 -8.60 -21.36 -1.39
N THR A 234 -8.37 -22.55 -0.85
CA THR A 234 -8.81 -22.98 0.47
C THR A 234 -7.67 -23.72 1.16
N LEU A 235 -7.69 -23.74 2.49
CA LEU A 235 -6.77 -24.54 3.28
C LEU A 235 -7.61 -25.58 4.03
N ASP A 236 -7.70 -26.79 3.48
CA ASP A 236 -8.59 -27.88 3.93
C ASP A 236 -7.82 -29.15 4.33
N LYS A 237 -6.52 -29.21 4.01
CA LYS A 237 -5.66 -30.37 4.26
C LYS A 237 -4.43 -30.01 5.08
N PRO A 238 -3.94 -30.92 5.94
CA PRO A 238 -2.66 -30.76 6.62
C PRO A 238 -1.51 -30.58 5.62
N GLY A 239 -0.44 -29.94 6.05
CA GLY A 239 0.73 -29.67 5.22
C GLY A 239 1.63 -28.63 5.86
N THR A 240 2.47 -27.97 5.08
CA THR A 240 3.31 -26.87 5.53
C THR A 240 3.00 -25.61 4.75
N VAL A 241 2.91 -24.48 5.43
CA VAL A 241 2.84 -23.15 4.80
C VAL A 241 4.17 -22.46 5.04
N ILE A 242 4.85 -22.09 3.96
CA ILE A 242 6.12 -21.38 3.96
C ILE A 242 5.84 -19.92 3.60
N PHE A 243 6.05 -19.02 4.55
CA PHE A 243 5.96 -17.58 4.36
C PHE A 243 7.31 -17.04 3.91
N LYS A 244 7.31 -16.23 2.85
CA LYS A 244 8.52 -15.58 2.33
C LYS A 244 8.27 -14.09 2.18
N TYR A 245 9.07 -13.28 2.87
CA TYR A 245 9.07 -11.83 2.70
C TYR A 245 10.26 -11.42 1.83
N ILE A 246 9.99 -11.11 0.57
CA ILE A 246 11.00 -10.78 -0.44
C ILE A 246 10.93 -9.29 -0.76
N GLY A 247 12.09 -8.63 -0.82
CA GLY A 247 12.20 -7.22 -1.10
C GLY A 247 11.78 -6.83 -2.52
N ALA A 248 11.35 -5.58 -2.67
CA ALA A 248 10.94 -4.96 -3.92
C ALA A 248 11.63 -3.58 -4.08
N ASP A 249 11.58 -3.03 -5.29
CA ASP A 249 12.22 -1.76 -5.67
C ASP A 249 13.70 -1.72 -5.25
N GLU A 250 14.09 -0.83 -4.32
CA GLU A 250 15.47 -0.71 -3.85
C GLU A 250 16.02 -1.95 -3.13
N TYR A 251 15.13 -2.90 -2.79
CA TYR A 251 15.48 -4.16 -2.14
C TYR A 251 15.21 -5.38 -3.01
N GLN A 252 15.18 -5.21 -4.33
CA GLN A 252 15.06 -6.33 -5.26
C GLN A 252 16.08 -7.44 -4.91
N ASP A 253 15.63 -8.69 -4.99
CA ASP A 253 16.40 -9.91 -4.69
C ASP A 253 16.82 -10.11 -3.23
N ILE A 254 16.44 -9.22 -2.30
CA ILE A 254 16.67 -9.43 -0.87
C ILE A 254 15.60 -10.36 -0.29
N ASN A 255 16.01 -11.48 0.29
CA ASN A 255 15.14 -12.27 1.16
C ASN A 255 15.21 -11.70 2.58
N PHE A 256 14.16 -11.01 3.00
CA PHE A 256 14.10 -10.44 4.35
C PHE A 256 13.84 -11.51 5.40
N ALA A 257 12.86 -12.39 5.17
CA ALA A 257 12.47 -13.40 6.16
C ALA A 257 11.80 -14.61 5.51
N GLU A 258 12.03 -15.78 6.09
CA GLU A 258 11.33 -17.02 5.77
C GLU A 258 10.86 -17.71 7.05
N TYR A 259 9.65 -18.27 7.05
CA TYR A 259 9.07 -18.97 8.19
C TYR A 259 8.17 -20.11 7.73
N ALA A 260 8.35 -21.30 8.29
CA ALA A 260 7.52 -22.46 8.00
C ALA A 260 6.55 -22.75 9.16
N LEU A 261 5.26 -22.84 8.83
CA LEU A 261 4.19 -23.21 9.76
C LEU A 261 3.62 -24.57 9.35
N ALA A 262 3.71 -25.56 10.23
CA ALA A 262 3.03 -26.83 10.06
C ALA A 262 1.52 -26.68 10.31
N ILE A 263 0.71 -27.05 9.31
CA ILE A 263 -0.74 -27.02 9.37
C ILE A 263 -1.24 -28.37 9.87
N SER A 264 -1.84 -28.37 11.06
CA SER A 264 -2.43 -29.56 11.69
C SER A 264 -3.94 -29.64 11.44
N PRO A 265 -4.56 -30.84 11.52
CA PRO A 265 -6.01 -30.98 11.42
C PRO A 265 -6.80 -30.08 12.37
N LYS A 266 -6.29 -29.86 13.59
CA LYS A 266 -6.92 -29.00 14.60
C LYS A 266 -6.99 -27.54 14.16
N MET A 267 -5.98 -27.04 13.45
CA MET A 267 -5.95 -25.66 12.95
C MET A 267 -6.93 -25.43 11.79
N LEU A 268 -7.34 -26.49 11.10
CA LEU A 268 -8.30 -26.45 10.00
C LEU A 268 -9.75 -26.43 10.48
N GLN A 269 -9.97 -26.81 11.75
CA GLN A 269 -11.29 -26.86 12.41
C GLN A 269 -11.59 -25.62 13.25
N LEU A 270 -10.70 -24.61 13.22
CA LEU A 270 -10.99 -23.28 13.77
C LEU A 270 -12.31 -22.77 13.23
#